data_AF-A0A2V9CQ96-F1
#
_entry.id   AF-A0A2V9CQ96-F1
#
_cell.length_a   1.000
_cell.length_b   1.000
_cell.length_c   1.000
_cell.angle_alpha   90.00
_cell.angle_beta   90.00
_cell.angle_gamma   90.00
#
_symmetry.space_group_name_H-M   'P 1'
#
loop_
_entity.id
_entity.type
_entity.pdbx_description
1 polymer ?
#
loop_
_entity_poly.entity_id
_entity_poly.type
_entity_poly.pdbx_seq_one_letter_code
_entity_poly.pdbx_strand_id
1 'polypeptide(L)'
;MLSRCANPDCGVPFDHGHGRFFRFQQNSQRPPSAPNSHSVQHHWLCDSCSKTYTLDYRAAIGVLLSLRLRAPNDGYIPLLIAEA
;
A
#
# COMPACT_ATOMS: atom_id res chain seq x y z
N MET A 1 12.61 -6.16 0.19
CA MET A 1 12.28 -7.49 -0.37
C MET A 1 10.96 -7.93 0.22
N LEU A 2 9.99 -8.32 -0.61
CA LEU A 2 8.69 -8.81 -0.15
C LEU A 2 8.84 -10.23 0.36
N SER A 3 8.58 -10.46 1.65
CA SER A 3 8.75 -11.78 2.28
C SER A 3 7.46 -12.33 2.86
N ARG A 4 6.54 -11.45 3.29
CA ARG A 4 5.27 -11.80 3.93
C ARG A 4 4.19 -10.78 3.59
N CYS A 5 2.96 -11.13 3.93
CA CYS A 5 1.83 -10.23 3.91
C CYS A 5 2.13 -8.94 4.71
N ALA A 6 1.77 -7.79 4.15
CA ALA A 6 1.97 -6.48 4.78
C ALA A 6 0.98 -6.20 5.92
N ASN A 7 -0.04 -7.04 6.11
CA ASN A 7 -0.88 -7.00 7.30
C ASN A 7 -0.06 -7.55 8.49
N PRO A 8 0.21 -6.75 9.55
CA PRO A 8 1.02 -7.19 10.68
C PRO A 8 0.44 -8.40 11.43
N ASP A 9 -0.88 -8.57 11.40
CA ASP A 9 -1.56 -9.72 12.01
C ASP A 9 -1.56 -10.97 11.12
N CYS A 10 -0.95 -10.90 9.93
CA CYS A 10 -0.92 -11.98 8.95
C CYS A 10 0.51 -12.45 8.65
N GLY A 11 0.82 -13.70 9.00
CA GLY A 11 2.14 -14.30 8.77
C GLY A 11 2.34 -14.97 7.41
N VAL A 12 1.37 -14.86 6.49
CA VAL A 12 1.40 -15.61 5.21
C VAL A 12 2.64 -15.22 4.39
N PRO A 13 3.44 -16.20 3.93
CA PRO A 13 4.60 -15.95 3.10
C PRO A 13 4.19 -15.39 1.74
N PHE A 14 5.09 -14.60 1.15
CA PHE A 14 4.86 -13.98 -0.14
C PHE A 14 4.68 -15.01 -1.27
N ASP A 15 3.59 -14.85 -2.02
CA ASP A 15 3.27 -15.66 -3.21
C ASP A 15 3.11 -14.73 -4.41
N HIS A 16 3.91 -14.97 -5.46
CA HIS A 16 3.95 -14.12 -6.65
C HIS A 16 2.70 -14.27 -7.55
N GLY A 17 1.88 -15.31 -7.37
CA GLY A 17 0.69 -15.57 -8.19
C GLY A 17 -0.63 -15.11 -7.57
N HIS A 18 -0.62 -14.74 -6.29
CA HIS A 18 -1.83 -14.55 -5.48
C HIS A 18 -1.81 -13.20 -4.75
N GLY A 19 -2.98 -12.70 -4.38
CA GLY A 19 -3.11 -11.46 -3.61
C GLY A 19 -2.98 -10.18 -4.43
N ARG A 20 -2.52 -9.11 -3.79
CA ARG A 20 -2.45 -7.77 -4.39
C ARG A 20 -1.14 -7.07 -4.04
N PHE A 21 -0.49 -6.53 -5.06
CA PHE A 21 0.71 -5.71 -4.94
C PHE A 21 0.38 -4.23 -4.90
N PHE A 22 1.15 -3.51 -4.10
CA PHE A 22 1.10 -2.07 -3.97
C PHE A 22 2.51 -1.51 -4.18
N ARG A 23 2.59 -0.40 -4.91
CA ARG A 23 3.84 0.31 -5.20
C ARG A 23 3.63 1.76 -4.82
N PHE A 24 4.42 2.26 -3.87
CA PHE A 24 4.39 3.65 -3.46
C PHE A 24 5.73 4.30 -3.75
N GLN A 25 5.67 5.48 -4.39
CA GLN A 25 6.84 6.30 -4.58
C GLN A 25 7.08 7.08 -3.30
N GLN A 26 8.19 6.82 -2.63
CA GLN A 26 8.60 7.64 -1.50
C GLN A 26 9.25 8.90 -2.10
N ASN A 27 8.52 10.01 -2.11
CA ASN A 27 9.11 11.32 -2.41
C ASN A 27 10.07 11.64 -1.26
N SER A 28 11.30 11.17 -1.43
CA SER A 28 12.39 11.51 -0.54
C SER A 28 12.58 13.02 -0.69
N GLN A 29 12.32 13.82 0.35
CA GLN A 29 12.77 15.22 0.42
C GLN A 29 14.31 15.34 0.49
N ARG A 30 15.03 14.33 0.00
CA ARG A 30 16.47 14.28 -0.04
C ARG A 30 16.92 15.14 -1.22
N PRO A 31 17.92 16.02 -1.06
CA PRO A 31 18.41 16.85 -2.15
C PRO A 31 18.75 15.98 -3.37
N PRO A 32 18.53 16.49 -4.60
CA PRO A 32 18.65 15.74 -5.85
C PRO A 32 20.13 15.52 -6.24
N SER A 33 20.92 14.92 -5.36
CA SER A 33 22.37 14.72 -5.54
C SER A 33 22.76 13.28 -5.90
N ALA A 34 21.80 12.35 -6.00
CA ALA A 34 22.10 10.98 -6.39
C ALA A 34 21.25 10.56 -7.61
N PRO A 35 21.87 10.31 -8.79
CA PRO A 35 21.16 9.63 -9.86
C PRO A 35 20.67 8.28 -9.33
N ASN A 36 19.41 7.93 -9.62
CA ASN A 36 18.74 6.68 -9.23
C ASN A 36 18.06 6.65 -7.85
N SER A 37 17.82 7.79 -7.20
CA SER A 37 17.08 7.85 -5.92
C SER A 37 15.55 7.68 -6.07
N HIS A 38 15.09 6.79 -6.95
CA HIS A 38 13.68 6.37 -7.02
C HIS A 38 13.43 5.30 -5.95
N SER A 39 13.24 5.70 -4.69
CA SER A 39 12.88 4.78 -3.60
C SER A 39 11.41 4.35 -3.72
N VAL A 40 11.14 3.44 -4.66
CA VAL A 40 9.84 2.77 -4.75
C VAL A 40 9.77 1.67 -3.72
N GLN A 41 8.84 1.78 -2.77
CA GLN A 41 8.54 0.71 -1.82
C GLN A 41 7.48 -0.22 -2.39
N HIS A 42 7.73 -1.52 -2.25
CA HIS A 42 6.83 -2.57 -2.71
C HIS A 42 6.20 -3.25 -1.49
N HIS A 43 4.88 -3.36 -1.50
CA HIS A 43 4.10 -4.05 -0.46
C HIS A 43 3.16 -5.07 -1.11
N TRP A 44 2.81 -6.12 -0.36
CA TRP A 44 1.93 -7.18 -0.84
C TRP A 44 0.96 -7.61 0.24
N LEU A 45 -0.30 -7.80 -0.11
CA LEU A 45 -1.31 -8.44 0.73
C LEU A 45 -1.71 -9.77 0.09
N CYS A 46 -1.80 -10.84 0.89
CA CYS A 46 -2.32 -12.12 0.41
C CYS A 46 -3.80 -12.01 0.00
N ASP A 47 -4.34 -13.03 -0.67
CA ASP A 47 -5.73 -13.03 -1.16
C ASP A 47 -6.80 -12.80 -0.10
N SER A 48 -6.58 -13.27 1.13
CA SER A 48 -7.52 -13.05 2.23
C SER A 48 -7.47 -11.59 2.69
N CYS A 49 -6.27 -11.07 2.96
CA CYS A 49 -6.11 -9.71 3.45
C CYS A 49 -6.46 -8.66 2.39
N SER A 50 -6.24 -8.92 1.10
CA SER A 50 -6.56 -7.97 0.01
C SER A 50 -8.07 -7.81 -0.25
N LYS A 51 -8.90 -8.73 0.25
CA LYS A 51 -10.36 -8.63 0.19
C LYS A 51 -10.92 -7.71 1.27
N THR A 52 -10.26 -7.65 2.43
CA THR A 52 -10.71 -6.90 3.61
C THR A 52 -9.97 -5.59 3.78
N TYR A 53 -8.72 -5.53 3.36
CA TYR A 53 -7.83 -4.39 3.56
C TYR A 53 -7.23 -3.90 2.25
N THR A 54 -6.75 -2.67 2.30
CA THR A 54 -5.96 -2.02 1.26
C THR A 54 -4.78 -1.30 1.90
N LEU A 55 -3.76 -1.01 1.11
CA LEU A 55 -2.70 -0.11 1.54
C LEU A 55 -2.93 1.28 0.92
N ASP A 56 -2.69 2.30 1.71
CA ASP A 56 -2.71 3.72 1.34
C ASP A 56 -1.36 4.35 1.65
N TYR A 57 -1.00 5.45 0.98
CA TYR A 57 0.21 6.19 1.29
C TYR A 57 -0.11 7.64 1.62
N ARG A 58 0.28 8.06 2.82
CA ARG A 58 0.19 9.46 3.25
C ARG A 58 1.59 10.00 3.43
N ALA A 59 1.95 11.07 2.71
CA ALA A 59 3.31 11.59 2.71
C ALA A 59 3.89 11.88 4.12
N ALA A 60 3.06 12.31 5.07
CA ALA A 60 3.49 12.61 6.43
C ALA A 60 3.64 11.37 7.35
N ILE A 61 3.02 10.24 7.01
CA ILE A 61 2.91 9.06 7.89
C ILE A 61 3.58 7.82 7.28
N GLY A 62 3.59 7.71 5.95
CA GLY A 62 4.03 6.54 5.21
C GLY A 62 2.87 5.66 4.76
N VAL A 63 3.13 4.35 4.68
CA VAL A 63 2.16 3.36 4.21
C VAL A 63 1.24 2.92 5.35
N LEU A 64 -0.07 2.97 5.11
CA LEU A 64 -1.11 2.65 6.08
C LEU A 64 -1.97 1.50 5.59
N LEU A 65 -2.27 0.56 6.48
CA LEU A 65 -3.28 -0.48 6.24
C LEU A 65 -4.65 0.08 6.60
N SER A 66 -5.59 0.04 5.64
CA SER A 66 -6.94 0.56 5.81
C SER A 66 -7.98 -0.50 5.43
N LEU A 67 -9.16 -0.44 6.05
CA LEU A 67 -10.28 -1.28 5.64
C LEU A 67 -10.69 -0.96 4.20
N ARG A 68 -10.93 -2.01 3.44
CA ARG A 68 -11.40 -1.92 2.06
C ARG A 68 -12.90 -1.72 2.08
N LEU A 69 -13.33 -0.46 2.06
CA LEU A 69 -14.72 -0.13 1.82
C LEU A 69 -15.02 -0.43 0.35
N ARG A 70 -15.92 -1.39 0.11
CA ARG A 70 -16.37 -1.73 -1.25
C ARG A 70 -17.29 -0.62 -1.73
N ALA A 71 -16.77 0.28 -2.57
CA ALA A 71 -17.67 1.12 -3.37
C ALA A 71 -18.45 0.20 -4.33
N PRO A 72 -19.75 0.46 -4.59
CA PRO A 72 -20.58 -0.42 -5.40
C PRO A 72 -20.09 -0.62 -6.85
N ASN A 73 -19.14 0.17 -7.36
CA ASN A 73 -18.62 0.07 -8.72
C ASN A 73 -17.10 0.33 -8.74
N ASP A 74 -16.27 -0.70 -8.53
CA ASP A 74 -14.80 -0.87 -8.73
C ASP A 74 -13.84 0.36 -8.76
N GLY A 75 -14.23 1.48 -8.17
CA GLY A 75 -13.44 2.68 -7.98
C GLY A 75 -13.15 2.79 -6.50
N TYR A 76 -11.88 2.72 -6.13
CA TYR A 76 -11.45 3.18 -4.82
C TYR A 76 -11.81 4.67 -4.71
N ILE A 77 -12.89 4.96 -4.00
CA ILE A 77 -13.17 6.31 -3.51
C ILE A 77 -12.29 6.44 -2.27
N PRO A 78 -11.19 7.22 -2.30
CA PRO A 78 -10.55 7.60 -1.05
C PRO A 78 -11.65 8.30 -0.25
N LEU A 79 -11.97 7.76 0.93
CA LEU A 79 -12.90 8.38 1.86
C LEU A 79 -12.24 9.67 2.40
N LEU A 80 -12.12 10.66 1.53
CA LEU A 80 -11.92 12.05 1.89
C LEU A 80 -13.30 12.55 2.33
N ILE A 81 -13.63 12.24 3.57
CA ILE A 81 -14.53 13.10 4.33
C ILE A 81 -13.68 14.27 4.85
N ALA A 82 -14.28 15.46 4.77
CA ALA A 82 -13.85 16.80 5.19
C ALA A 82 -13.15 17.60 4.07
N GLU A 83 -13.62 18.78 3.68
CA GLU A 83 -14.10 19.87 4.57
C GLU A 83 -15.38 20.57 4.07
N ALA A 84 -16.16 21.08 5.01
CA ALA A 84 -17.29 21.99 4.81
C ALA A 84 -16.84 23.45 4.83
#